data_AF-A0A846PD30-F1
#
_entry.id   AF-A0A846PD30-F1
#
_cell.length_a   1.000
_cell.length_b   1.000
_cell.length_c   1.000
_cell.angle_alpha   90.00
_cell.angle_beta   90.00
_cell.angle_gamma   90.00
#
_symmetry.space_group_name_H-M   'P 1'
#
loop_
_entity.id
_entity.type
_entity.pdbx_description
1 polymer ?
#
loop_
_entity_poly.entity_id
_entity_poly.type
_entity_poly.pdbx_seq_one_letter_code
_entity_poly.pdbx_strand_id
1 'polypeptide(L)'
;MSGSLVFQGEAELEVEVQRIKRWLEKQYGVRLPGVEVRYSENTSYAFAVADTELPFGIHPETKKRFFRARNSELRLHGLKEDELEGVDPSKFTVFLPGRYLSYPVRLYGALWHELGHAAADALNVKDKVLKEGIAIACKFAGLLLEAKEERFTFEKAFSQIESDIAIATEPLSFFLPYQRALDIIKVYNLSLEFRNRNPDGLLGELEKSIQYAVKSDREMRRRELSRFEKPFVSILGGIALVLLAISLLHSFL
;
A
#
# COMPACT_ATOMS: atom_id res chain seq x y z
N MET A 1 31.14 -11.36 10.36
CA MET A 1 30.44 -12.52 10.94
C MET A 1 28.95 -12.17 10.98
N SER A 2 28.11 -12.72 10.09
CA SER A 2 26.67 -12.40 10.08
C SER A 2 25.93 -13.41 10.96
N GLY A 3 25.45 -12.98 12.12
CA GLY A 3 24.44 -13.75 12.84
C GLY A 3 23.19 -13.82 11.98
N SER A 4 22.77 -15.01 11.56
CA SER A 4 21.46 -15.18 10.94
C SER A 4 20.41 -14.95 12.01
N LEU A 5 19.69 -13.82 11.95
CA LEU A 5 18.43 -13.66 12.67
C LEU A 5 17.50 -14.78 12.20
N VAL A 6 17.23 -15.73 13.08
CA VAL A 6 16.18 -16.74 12.90
C VAL A 6 15.10 -16.37 13.89
N PHE A 7 13.94 -15.96 13.38
CA PHE A 7 12.78 -15.64 14.20
C PHE A 7 12.23 -16.92 14.82
N GLN A 8 12.06 -16.93 16.15
CA GLN A 8 11.66 -18.13 16.89
C GLN A 8 10.15 -18.25 17.12
N GLY A 9 9.35 -17.25 16.71
CA GLY A 9 7.89 -17.33 16.76
C GLY A 9 7.16 -16.02 16.44
N GLU A 10 5.82 -16.09 16.44
CA GLU A 10 4.90 -15.00 16.10
C GLU A 10 5.07 -13.76 16.99
N ALA A 11 5.39 -13.94 18.28
CA ALA A 11 5.52 -12.84 19.24
C ALA A 11 6.71 -11.90 18.93
N GLU A 12 7.84 -12.44 18.46
CA GLU A 12 9.00 -11.63 18.06
C GLU A 12 8.68 -10.81 16.81
N LEU A 13 7.91 -11.39 15.88
CA LEU A 13 7.52 -10.69 14.67
C LEU A 13 6.49 -9.60 14.95
N GLU A 14 5.56 -9.82 15.89
CA GLU A 14 4.60 -8.81 16.30
C GLU A 14 5.30 -7.55 16.83
N VAL A 15 6.38 -7.71 17.60
CA VAL A 15 7.21 -6.56 18.06
C VAL A 15 7.81 -5.79 16.88
N GLU A 16 8.36 -6.50 15.88
CA GLU A 16 8.93 -5.88 14.69
C GLU A 16 7.88 -5.16 13.85
N VAL A 17 6.70 -5.76 13.67
CA VAL A 17 5.56 -5.16 12.97
C VAL A 17 5.11 -3.89 13.66
N GLN A 18 4.99 -3.90 15.00
CA GLN A 18 4.65 -2.70 15.75
C GLN A 18 5.75 -1.63 15.70
N ARG A 19 7.03 -2.02 15.55
CA ARG A 19 8.12 -1.07 15.33
C ARG A 19 7.99 -0.39 13.97
N ILE A 20 7.83 -1.17 12.89
CA ILE A 20 7.67 -0.64 11.53
C ILE A 20 6.42 0.24 11.44
N LYS A 21 5.30 -0.23 11.97
CA LYS A 21 4.05 0.54 12.05
C LYS A 21 4.25 1.89 12.71
N ARG A 22 4.84 1.94 13.92
CA ARG A 22 5.11 3.20 14.63
C ARG A 22 6.04 4.12 13.86
N TRP A 23 7.01 3.57 13.16
CA TRP A 23 7.91 4.34 12.31
C TRP A 23 7.12 5.01 11.18
N LEU A 24 6.28 4.28 10.45
CA LEU A 24 5.45 4.80 9.37
C LEU A 24 4.44 5.85 9.87
N GLU A 25 3.78 5.60 11.01
CA GLU A 25 2.84 6.54 11.64
C GLU A 25 3.54 7.87 11.97
N LYS A 26 4.74 7.80 12.56
CA LYS A 26 5.54 8.98 12.90
C LYS A 26 6.04 9.71 11.66
N GLN A 27 6.57 8.97 10.69
CA GLN A 27 7.16 9.52 9.47
C GLN A 27 6.12 10.29 8.65
N TYR A 28 4.92 9.72 8.50
CA TYR A 28 3.89 10.27 7.62
C TYR A 28 2.78 11.03 8.35
N GLY A 29 2.81 11.08 9.69
CA GLY A 29 1.79 11.76 10.49
C GLY A 29 0.41 11.13 10.33
N VAL A 30 0.35 9.80 10.18
CA VAL A 30 -0.87 9.02 9.97
C VAL A 30 -1.09 8.03 11.10
N ARG A 31 -2.28 7.44 11.15
CA ARG A 31 -2.58 6.30 12.02
C ARG A 31 -2.89 5.10 11.15
N LEU A 32 -2.09 4.05 11.28
CA LEU A 32 -2.34 2.78 10.60
C LEU A 32 -3.38 1.96 11.41
N PRO A 33 -4.16 1.10 10.73
CA PRO A 33 -5.07 0.17 11.40
C PRO A 33 -4.31 -0.79 12.33
N GLY A 34 -5.05 -1.53 13.17
CA GLY A 34 -4.46 -2.66 13.90
C GLY A 34 -3.89 -3.65 12.89
N VAL A 35 -2.66 -4.13 13.12
CA VAL A 35 -1.98 -5.08 12.22
C VAL A 35 -1.87 -6.42 12.92
N GLU A 36 -2.19 -7.48 12.18
CA GLU A 36 -1.95 -8.88 12.55
C GLU A 36 -1.03 -9.50 11.51
N VAL A 37 -0.15 -10.41 11.91
CA VAL A 37 0.69 -11.17 10.98
C VAL A 37 0.49 -12.65 11.21
N ARG A 38 0.29 -13.38 10.12
CA ARG A 38 0.08 -14.83 10.14
C ARG A 38 1.01 -15.49 9.13
N TYR A 39 1.47 -16.70 9.47
CA TYR A 39 2.22 -17.52 8.53
C TYR A 39 1.29 -18.41 7.74
N SER A 40 1.69 -18.68 6.49
CA SER A 40 1.08 -19.72 5.69
C SER A 40 2.16 -20.51 4.97
N GLU A 41 2.07 -21.83 5.08
CA GLU A 41 2.91 -22.75 4.31
C GLU A 41 2.37 -22.94 2.88
N ASN A 42 1.15 -22.49 2.61
CA ASN A 42 0.46 -22.68 1.34
C ASN A 42 0.62 -21.48 0.39
N THR A 43 1.13 -20.35 0.87
CA THR A 43 1.46 -19.19 0.03
C THR A 43 2.93 -19.14 -0.38
N SER A 44 3.15 -18.70 -1.62
CA SER A 44 4.49 -18.50 -2.18
C SER A 44 4.98 -17.05 -2.08
N TYR A 45 4.09 -16.09 -1.80
CA TYR A 45 4.45 -14.69 -1.66
C TYR A 45 3.71 -14.08 -0.48
N ALA A 46 4.28 -13.01 0.07
CA ALA A 46 3.60 -12.22 1.07
C ALA A 46 2.49 -11.41 0.42
N PHE A 47 1.37 -11.29 1.11
CA PHE A 47 0.27 -10.41 0.74
C PHE A 47 -0.47 -10.03 2.01
N ALA A 48 -1.08 -8.85 2.02
CA ALA A 48 -1.95 -8.45 3.10
C ALA A 48 -3.39 -8.26 2.65
N VAL A 49 -4.29 -8.49 3.59
CA VAL A 49 -5.70 -8.24 3.42
C VAL A 49 -6.15 -7.27 4.49
N ALA A 50 -6.61 -6.13 4.00
CA ALA A 50 -7.23 -5.08 4.79
C ALA A 50 -8.74 -5.20 4.66
N ASP A 51 -9.47 -5.15 5.78
CA ASP A 51 -10.85 -4.68 5.74
C ASP A 51 -10.92 -3.28 6.35
N THR A 52 -10.27 -2.33 5.69
CA THR A 52 -10.27 -0.92 6.08
C THR A 52 -11.57 -0.21 5.70
N GLU A 53 -12.52 -0.90 5.06
CA GLU A 53 -13.70 -0.30 4.43
C GLU A 53 -15.05 -0.89 4.86
N LEU A 54 -15.17 -1.65 5.97
CA LEU A 54 -16.49 -1.91 6.56
C LEU A 54 -16.90 -0.72 7.45
N PRO A 55 -17.80 0.18 7.01
CA PRO A 55 -18.39 1.18 7.89
C PRO A 55 -19.03 0.54 9.13
N PHE A 56 -18.95 1.26 10.24
CA PHE A 56 -19.67 0.88 11.46
C PHE A 56 -21.17 0.78 11.18
N GLY A 57 -21.80 -0.30 11.65
CA GLY A 57 -23.26 -0.51 11.50
C GLY A 57 -23.71 -1.27 10.26
N ILE A 58 -22.81 -1.95 9.54
CA ILE A 58 -23.21 -2.83 8.42
C ILE A 58 -24.10 -3.98 8.91
N HIS A 59 -25.19 -4.19 8.18
CA HIS A 59 -26.12 -5.29 8.41
C HIS A 59 -25.40 -6.66 8.43
N PRO A 60 -25.70 -7.57 9.38
CA PRO A 60 -24.97 -8.83 9.54
C PRO A 60 -24.89 -9.69 8.27
N GLU A 61 -25.95 -9.73 7.46
CA GLU A 61 -25.97 -10.47 6.19
C GLU A 61 -25.05 -9.87 5.12
N THR A 62 -24.92 -8.54 5.07
CA THR A 62 -23.99 -7.85 4.16
C THR A 62 -22.55 -8.14 4.59
N LYS A 63 -22.29 -8.13 5.89
CA LYS A 63 -20.99 -8.52 6.48
C LYS A 63 -20.61 -9.96 6.13
N LYS A 64 -21.56 -10.92 6.23
CA LYS A 64 -21.34 -12.32 5.83
C LYS A 64 -21.03 -12.48 4.33
N ARG A 65 -21.76 -11.79 3.45
CA ARG A 65 -21.50 -11.84 1.99
C ARG A 65 -20.11 -11.29 1.66
N PHE A 66 -19.73 -10.19 2.29
CA PHE A 66 -18.41 -9.61 2.16
C PHE A 66 -17.31 -10.60 2.57
N PHE A 67 -17.43 -11.23 3.75
CA PHE A 67 -16.44 -12.22 4.18
C PHE A 67 -16.37 -13.46 3.29
N ARG A 68 -17.48 -13.88 2.67
CA ARG A 68 -17.44 -14.96 1.67
C ARG A 68 -16.66 -14.55 0.43
N ALA A 69 -16.83 -13.33 -0.07
CA ALA A 69 -16.10 -12.81 -1.22
C ALA A 69 -14.60 -12.71 -0.90
N ARG A 70 -14.25 -12.08 0.22
CA ARG A 70 -12.88 -11.99 0.74
C ARG A 70 -12.25 -13.38 0.88
N ASN A 71 -12.92 -14.32 1.54
CA ASN A 71 -12.37 -15.67 1.74
C ASN A 71 -12.21 -16.43 0.41
N SER A 72 -13.03 -16.14 -0.60
CA SER A 72 -12.85 -16.72 -1.94
C SER A 72 -11.60 -16.17 -2.63
N GLU A 73 -11.34 -14.87 -2.51
CA GLU A 73 -10.10 -14.24 -2.99
C GLU A 73 -8.88 -14.78 -2.25
N LEU A 74 -8.94 -14.89 -0.93
CA LEU A 74 -7.89 -15.47 -0.10
C LEU A 74 -7.54 -16.92 -0.49
N ARG A 75 -8.55 -17.73 -0.87
CA ARG A 75 -8.31 -19.09 -1.40
C ARG A 75 -7.60 -19.08 -2.74
N LEU A 76 -7.83 -18.07 -3.60
CA LEU A 76 -7.07 -17.91 -4.85
C LEU A 76 -5.59 -17.60 -4.58
N HIS A 77 -5.28 -16.99 -3.43
CA HIS A 77 -3.91 -16.80 -2.95
C HIS A 77 -3.30 -18.06 -2.30
N GLY A 78 -4.04 -19.17 -2.26
CA GLY A 78 -3.57 -20.46 -1.76
C GLY A 78 -3.87 -20.74 -0.29
N LEU A 79 -4.56 -19.84 0.42
CA LEU A 79 -4.91 -20.07 1.82
C LEU A 79 -5.98 -21.14 1.98
N LYS A 80 -5.77 -22.03 2.94
CA LYS A 80 -6.75 -23.04 3.36
C LYS A 80 -7.76 -22.45 4.33
N GLU A 81 -8.91 -23.11 4.51
CA GLU A 81 -9.98 -22.59 5.38
C GLU A 81 -9.58 -22.45 6.84
N ASP A 82 -8.76 -23.36 7.36
CA ASP A 82 -8.21 -23.33 8.72
C ASP A 82 -7.28 -22.12 8.93
N GLU A 83 -6.53 -21.70 7.91
CA GLU A 83 -5.69 -20.50 7.95
C GLU A 83 -6.51 -19.19 7.95
N LEU A 84 -7.79 -19.28 7.56
CA LEU A 84 -8.73 -18.16 7.59
C LEU A 84 -9.53 -18.09 8.90
N GLU A 85 -9.51 -19.16 9.69
CA GLU A 85 -10.19 -19.20 10.97
C GLU A 85 -9.49 -18.26 11.97
N GLY A 86 -10.28 -17.44 12.66
CA GLY A 86 -9.78 -16.49 13.65
C GLY A 86 -9.17 -15.19 13.10
N VAL A 87 -9.12 -14.99 11.77
CA VAL A 87 -8.68 -13.71 11.18
C VAL A 87 -9.65 -12.61 11.59
N ASP A 88 -9.18 -11.63 12.37
CA ASP A 88 -9.99 -10.48 12.75
C ASP A 88 -10.18 -9.56 11.53
N PRO A 89 -11.40 -9.45 11.00
CA PRO A 89 -11.64 -8.59 9.84
C PRO A 89 -11.32 -7.12 10.14
N SER A 90 -11.45 -6.64 11.37
CA SER A 90 -11.17 -5.25 11.69
C SER A 90 -9.68 -4.87 11.64
N LYS A 91 -8.80 -5.86 11.47
CA LYS A 91 -7.35 -5.67 11.38
C LYS A 91 -6.86 -5.81 9.94
N PHE A 92 -5.77 -5.09 9.67
CA PHE A 92 -4.92 -5.32 8.51
C PHE A 92 -4.09 -6.58 8.76
N THR A 93 -4.42 -7.67 8.07
CA THR A 93 -3.74 -8.96 8.29
C THR A 93 -2.73 -9.22 7.18
N VAL A 94 -1.46 -9.37 7.54
CA VAL A 94 -0.38 -9.73 6.62
C VAL A 94 -0.17 -11.25 6.67
N PHE A 95 -0.31 -11.92 5.53
CA PHE A 95 0.06 -13.32 5.37
C PHE A 95 1.48 -13.41 4.82
N LEU A 96 2.33 -14.14 5.51
CA LEU A 96 3.72 -14.36 5.12
C LEU A 96 3.97 -15.84 4.81
N PRO A 97 4.73 -16.16 3.75
CA PRO A 97 5.23 -17.50 3.54
C PRO A 97 6.08 -17.95 4.74
N GLY A 98 5.82 -19.13 5.30
CA GLY A 98 6.59 -19.66 6.44
C GLY A 98 8.10 -19.67 6.19
N ARG A 99 8.51 -19.99 4.95
CA ARG A 99 9.91 -19.91 4.49
C ARG A 99 10.58 -18.55 4.71
N TYR A 100 9.85 -17.43 4.77
CA TYR A 100 10.46 -16.10 4.99
C TYR A 100 11.09 -15.96 6.38
N LEU A 101 10.69 -16.77 7.35
CA LEU A 101 11.30 -16.83 8.69
C LEU A 101 12.81 -17.08 8.66
N SER A 102 13.29 -17.81 7.64
CA SER A 102 14.70 -18.12 7.45
C SER A 102 15.44 -17.11 6.54
N TYR A 103 14.73 -16.13 5.98
CA TYR A 103 15.29 -15.14 5.06
C TYR A 103 14.92 -13.70 5.48
N PRO A 104 15.64 -13.11 6.46
CA PRO A 104 15.32 -11.79 7.02
C PRO A 104 15.12 -10.69 5.97
N VAL A 105 15.93 -10.67 4.91
CA VAL A 105 15.80 -9.67 3.84
C VAL A 105 14.44 -9.76 3.12
N ARG A 106 13.93 -10.98 2.87
CA ARG A 106 12.61 -11.18 2.24
C ARG A 106 11.48 -10.88 3.22
N LEU A 107 11.65 -11.29 4.48
CA LEU A 107 10.70 -11.01 5.55
C LEU A 107 10.48 -9.51 5.74
N TYR A 108 11.55 -8.76 5.97
CA TYR A 108 11.48 -7.32 6.15
C TYR A 108 11.01 -6.61 4.88
N GLY A 109 11.49 -7.02 3.70
CA GLY A 109 11.00 -6.49 2.43
C GLY A 109 9.47 -6.64 2.29
N ALA A 110 8.93 -7.82 2.61
CA ALA A 110 7.50 -8.05 2.60
C ALA A 110 6.75 -7.20 3.63
N LEU A 111 7.21 -7.16 4.89
CA LEU A 111 6.56 -6.38 5.93
C LEU A 111 6.48 -4.89 5.59
N TRP A 112 7.59 -4.31 5.11
CA TRP A 112 7.63 -2.90 4.70
C TRP A 112 6.77 -2.62 3.46
N HIS A 113 6.66 -3.57 2.54
CA HIS A 113 5.81 -3.46 1.36
C HIS A 113 4.32 -3.43 1.75
N GLU A 114 3.88 -4.42 2.53
CA GLU A 114 2.47 -4.55 2.95
C GLU A 114 2.05 -3.42 3.88
N LEU A 115 2.89 -3.03 4.85
CA LEU A 115 2.61 -1.87 5.69
C LEU A 115 2.69 -0.55 4.89
N GLY A 116 3.44 -0.52 3.80
CA GLY A 116 3.45 0.57 2.84
C GLY A 116 2.10 0.75 2.14
N HIS A 117 1.39 -0.34 1.79
CA HIS A 117 0.01 -0.27 1.31
C HIS A 117 -0.92 0.34 2.36
N ALA A 118 -0.84 -0.13 3.62
CA ALA A 118 -1.64 0.42 4.71
C ALA A 118 -1.35 1.92 4.96
N ALA A 119 -0.09 2.35 4.81
CA ALA A 119 0.28 3.75 4.89
C ALA A 119 -0.29 4.58 3.73
N ALA A 120 -0.27 4.05 2.50
CA ALA A 120 -0.86 4.70 1.33
C ALA A 120 -2.38 4.90 1.49
N ASP A 121 -3.06 3.91 2.06
CA ASP A 121 -4.49 3.98 2.40
C ASP A 121 -4.74 5.06 3.46
N ALA A 122 -3.94 5.10 4.52
CA ALA A 122 -4.05 6.10 5.58
C ALA A 122 -3.74 7.53 5.09
N LEU A 123 -2.87 7.66 4.08
CA LEU A 123 -2.60 8.91 3.35
C LEU A 123 -3.72 9.30 2.38
N ASN A 124 -4.78 8.48 2.29
CA ASN A 124 -5.94 8.65 1.45
C ASN A 124 -5.59 8.76 -0.05
N VAL A 125 -4.57 8.02 -0.49
CA VAL A 125 -4.26 7.84 -1.91
C VAL A 125 -5.30 6.88 -2.47
N LYS A 126 -5.89 7.18 -3.64
CA LYS A 126 -6.95 6.37 -4.23
C LYS A 126 -6.49 5.65 -5.49
N ASP A 127 -5.58 6.24 -6.25
CA ASP A 127 -5.01 5.60 -7.42
C ASP A 127 -4.20 4.34 -7.06
N LYS A 128 -4.51 3.22 -7.72
CA LYS A 128 -3.88 1.92 -7.42
C LYS A 128 -2.39 1.90 -7.74
N VAL A 129 -1.98 2.55 -8.83
CA VAL A 129 -0.56 2.60 -9.23
C VAL A 129 0.23 3.46 -8.27
N LEU A 130 -0.34 4.60 -7.84
CA LEU A 130 0.29 5.47 -6.84
C LEU A 130 0.41 4.78 -5.47
N LYS A 131 -0.61 4.01 -5.05
CA LYS A 131 -0.52 3.18 -3.85
C LYS A 131 0.61 2.16 -3.92
N GLU A 132 0.70 1.43 -5.04
CA GLU A 132 1.77 0.46 -5.27
C GLU A 132 3.15 1.15 -5.25
N GLY A 133 3.28 2.32 -5.85
CA GLY A 133 4.54 3.07 -5.82
C GLY A 133 4.97 3.48 -4.42
N ILE A 134 4.02 3.88 -3.57
CA ILE A 134 4.30 4.15 -2.15
C ILE A 134 4.75 2.88 -1.44
N ALA A 135 4.06 1.76 -1.67
CA ALA A 135 4.39 0.48 -1.07
C ALA A 135 5.81 0.00 -1.47
N ILE A 136 6.17 0.11 -2.74
CA ILE A 136 7.52 -0.20 -3.24
C ILE A 136 8.56 0.76 -2.64
N ALA A 137 8.28 2.06 -2.57
CA ALA A 137 9.19 3.02 -1.94
C ALA A 137 9.44 2.67 -0.46
N CYS A 138 8.38 2.33 0.27
CA CYS A 138 8.45 1.86 1.66
C CYS A 138 9.26 0.56 1.76
N LYS A 139 9.06 -0.40 0.85
CA LYS A 139 9.86 -1.63 0.78
C LYS A 139 11.36 -1.34 0.63
N PHE A 140 11.73 -0.52 -0.36
CA PHE A 140 13.13 -0.20 -0.61
C PHE A 140 13.75 0.59 0.54
N ALA A 141 13.03 1.59 1.07
CA ALA A 141 13.50 2.37 2.21
C ALA A 141 13.65 1.48 3.45
N GLY A 142 12.67 0.63 3.71
CA GLY A 142 12.69 -0.36 4.77
C GLY A 142 13.89 -1.28 4.70
N LEU A 143 14.18 -1.87 3.54
CA LEU A 143 15.36 -2.72 3.35
C LEU A 143 16.68 -2.00 3.70
N LEU A 144 16.79 -0.71 3.36
CA LEU A 144 17.97 0.10 3.70
C LEU A 144 18.03 0.44 5.20
N LEU A 145 16.88 0.75 5.82
CA LEU A 145 16.79 1.00 7.26
C LEU A 145 17.15 -0.24 8.07
N GLU A 146 16.62 -1.41 7.71
CA GLU A 146 16.92 -2.65 8.42
C GLU A 146 18.38 -3.10 8.24
N ALA A 147 18.98 -2.80 7.08
CA ALA A 147 20.41 -3.01 6.88
C ALA A 147 21.27 -2.08 7.75
N LYS A 148 20.81 -0.83 7.98
CA LYS A 148 21.44 0.14 8.86
C LYS A 148 21.37 -0.28 10.34
N GLU A 149 20.28 -0.95 10.72
CA GLU A 149 20.08 -1.58 12.04
C GLU A 149 20.72 -2.98 12.14
N GLU A 150 21.63 -3.32 11.22
CA GLU A 150 22.41 -4.57 11.21
C GLU A 150 21.59 -5.88 11.17
N ARG A 151 20.30 -5.82 10.76
CA ARG A 151 19.47 -7.02 10.59
C ARG A 151 19.98 -7.92 9.45
N PHE A 152 20.60 -7.31 8.46
CA PHE A 152 21.34 -7.94 7.37
C PHE A 152 22.29 -6.92 6.74
N THR A 153 23.17 -7.35 5.83
CA THR A 153 24.11 -6.44 5.18
C THR A 153 23.43 -5.56 4.13
N PHE A 154 23.97 -4.37 3.87
CA PHE A 154 23.53 -3.54 2.74
C PHE A 154 23.60 -4.28 1.41
N GLU A 155 24.59 -5.16 1.22
CA GLU A 155 24.69 -5.97 0.01
C GLU A 155 23.47 -6.88 -0.19
N LYS A 156 22.94 -7.49 0.89
CA LYS A 156 21.70 -8.28 0.82
C LYS A 156 20.50 -7.38 0.49
N ALA A 157 20.44 -6.18 1.09
CA ALA A 157 19.38 -5.21 0.82
C ALA A 157 19.36 -4.81 -0.67
N PHE A 158 20.51 -4.39 -1.22
CA PHE A 158 20.64 -4.01 -2.62
C PHE A 158 20.34 -5.16 -3.58
N SER A 159 20.85 -6.36 -3.31
CA SER A 159 20.55 -7.53 -4.13
C SER A 159 19.05 -7.85 -4.16
N GLN A 160 18.34 -7.67 -3.05
CA GLN A 160 16.88 -7.85 -3.02
C GLN A 160 16.16 -6.76 -3.84
N ILE A 161 16.54 -5.49 -3.67
CA ILE A 161 15.98 -4.35 -4.43
C ILE A 161 16.17 -4.58 -5.95
N GLU A 162 17.38 -4.94 -6.37
CA GLU A 162 17.69 -5.23 -7.77
C GLU A 162 16.89 -6.41 -8.30
N SER A 163 16.75 -7.48 -7.50
CA SER A 163 15.91 -8.63 -7.87
C SER A 163 14.45 -8.23 -8.05
N ASP A 164 13.91 -7.37 -7.18
CA ASP A 164 12.53 -6.90 -7.27
C ASP A 164 12.31 -6.02 -8.52
N ILE A 165 13.29 -5.17 -8.86
CA ILE A 165 13.26 -4.36 -10.08
C ILE A 165 13.32 -5.26 -11.32
N ALA A 166 14.21 -6.26 -11.33
CA ALA A 166 14.36 -7.18 -12.46
C ALA A 166 13.06 -7.93 -12.76
N ILE A 167 12.41 -8.48 -11.73
CA ILE A 167 11.11 -9.18 -11.87
C ILE A 167 10.05 -8.26 -12.49
N ALA A 168 10.01 -7.00 -12.06
CA ALA A 168 9.06 -6.02 -12.60
C ALA A 168 9.28 -5.67 -14.08
N THR A 169 10.49 -5.90 -14.60
CA THR A 169 10.83 -5.65 -15.99
C THR A 169 10.59 -6.86 -16.90
N GLU A 170 10.17 -8.01 -16.35
CA GLU A 170 9.77 -9.15 -17.17
C GLU A 170 8.50 -8.82 -17.96
N PRO A 171 8.41 -9.18 -19.26
CA PRO A 171 7.34 -8.78 -20.17
C PRO A 171 5.98 -9.48 -19.92
N LEU A 172 5.76 -10.00 -18.72
CA LEU A 172 4.50 -10.65 -18.34
C LEU A 172 3.48 -9.60 -17.91
N SER A 173 2.27 -9.66 -18.49
CA SER A 173 1.16 -8.74 -18.19
C SER A 173 0.81 -8.66 -16.71
N PHE A 174 1.11 -9.71 -15.94
CA PHE A 174 0.94 -9.80 -14.50
C PHE A 174 1.71 -8.71 -13.73
N PHE A 175 2.90 -8.28 -14.20
CA PHE A 175 3.73 -7.29 -13.52
C PHE A 175 3.49 -5.84 -13.99
N LEU A 176 2.60 -5.63 -14.96
CA LEU A 176 2.35 -4.30 -15.53
C LEU A 176 1.99 -3.23 -14.47
N PRO A 177 1.18 -3.52 -13.44
CA PRO A 177 0.91 -2.54 -12.36
C PRO A 177 2.18 -2.20 -11.57
N TYR A 178 3.01 -3.20 -11.24
CA TYR A 178 4.26 -3.02 -10.50
C TYR A 178 5.30 -2.25 -11.35
N GLN A 179 5.37 -2.53 -12.64
CA GLN A 179 6.22 -1.80 -13.59
C GLN A 179 5.85 -0.31 -13.66
N ARG A 180 4.55 0.00 -13.76
CA ARG A 180 4.07 1.40 -13.74
C ARG A 180 4.32 2.07 -12.40
N ALA A 181 4.23 1.31 -11.31
CA ALA A 181 4.51 1.82 -9.97
C ALA A 181 5.99 2.21 -9.81
N LEU A 182 6.93 1.50 -10.46
CA LEU A 182 8.34 1.88 -10.48
C LEU A 182 8.60 3.24 -11.16
N ASP A 183 7.73 3.70 -12.06
CA ASP A 183 7.90 5.00 -12.69
C ASP A 183 7.78 6.16 -11.68
N ILE A 184 7.06 5.96 -10.57
CA ILE A 184 6.99 6.89 -9.44
C ILE A 184 8.35 7.00 -8.73
N ILE A 185 9.05 5.87 -8.61
CA ILE A 185 10.40 5.83 -8.02
C ILE A 185 11.41 6.50 -8.96
N LYS A 186 11.29 6.28 -10.27
CA LYS A 186 12.17 6.85 -11.30
C LYS A 186 12.19 8.38 -11.32
N VAL A 187 11.13 9.05 -10.86
CA VAL A 187 11.09 10.53 -10.80
C VAL A 187 12.30 11.09 -10.05
N TYR A 188 12.74 10.41 -8.99
CA TYR A 188 13.92 10.81 -8.20
C TYR A 188 15.08 9.81 -8.28
N ASN A 189 14.86 8.63 -8.86
CA ASN A 189 15.86 7.58 -9.05
C ASN A 189 15.89 7.12 -10.52
N LEU A 190 16.31 8.02 -11.42
CA LEU A 190 16.14 7.85 -12.88
C LEU A 190 16.60 6.50 -13.44
N SER A 191 17.76 5.99 -13.01
CA SER A 191 18.31 4.72 -13.49
C SER A 191 17.86 3.50 -12.68
N LEU A 192 17.22 3.69 -11.52
CA LEU A 192 16.96 2.64 -10.52
C LEU A 192 18.20 1.81 -10.16
N GLU A 193 19.39 2.38 -10.30
CA GLU A 193 20.65 1.76 -9.89
C GLU A 193 20.98 2.20 -8.46
N PHE A 194 20.63 1.38 -7.47
CA PHE A 194 20.79 1.73 -6.06
C PHE A 194 22.16 1.33 -5.51
N ARG A 195 22.77 0.27 -6.05
CA ARG A 195 24.04 -0.27 -5.57
C ARG A 195 25.14 0.78 -5.69
N ASN A 196 26.03 0.80 -4.69
CA ASN A 196 27.14 1.75 -4.53
C ASN A 196 26.74 3.21 -4.29
N ARG A 197 25.44 3.53 -4.21
CA ARG A 197 24.97 4.86 -3.79
C ARG A 197 24.92 4.95 -2.27
N ASN A 198 25.03 6.17 -1.75
CA ASN A 198 24.92 6.42 -0.31
C ASN A 198 23.49 6.09 0.18
N PRO A 199 23.33 5.17 1.16
CA PRO A 199 22.01 4.78 1.68
C PRO A 199 21.18 5.93 2.25
N ASP A 200 21.79 6.89 2.94
CA ASP A 200 21.06 8.04 3.51
C ASP A 200 20.52 8.96 2.42
N GLY A 201 21.28 9.12 1.33
CA GLY A 201 20.83 9.85 0.14
C GLY A 201 19.64 9.15 -0.54
N LEU A 202 19.72 7.82 -0.69
CA LEU A 202 18.64 7.00 -1.24
C LEU A 202 17.37 7.08 -0.40
N LEU A 203 17.47 7.02 0.93
CA LEU A 203 16.32 7.17 1.82
C LEU A 203 15.61 8.51 1.60
N GLY A 204 16.36 9.60 1.46
CA GLY A 204 15.82 10.92 1.16
C GLY A 204 15.13 11.01 -0.22
N GLU A 205 15.62 10.27 -1.22
CA GLU A 205 15.00 10.22 -2.56
C GLU A 205 13.74 9.36 -2.58
N LEU A 206 13.75 8.21 -1.90
CA LEU A 206 12.58 7.34 -1.76
C LEU A 206 11.44 8.05 -1.02
N GLU A 207 11.76 8.83 0.01
CA GLU A 207 10.79 9.70 0.70
C GLU A 207 10.18 10.74 -0.25
N LYS A 208 10.98 11.36 -1.13
CA LYS A 208 10.47 12.29 -2.15
C LYS A 208 9.52 11.58 -3.13
N SER A 209 9.81 10.34 -3.51
CA SER A 209 8.91 9.54 -4.35
C SER A 209 7.55 9.31 -3.69
N ILE A 210 7.51 9.03 -2.39
CA ILE A 210 6.25 8.90 -1.63
C ILE A 210 5.48 10.23 -1.61
N GLN A 211 6.15 11.34 -1.30
CA GLN A 211 5.54 12.66 -1.28
C GLN A 211 4.99 13.06 -2.66
N TYR A 212 5.71 12.72 -3.72
CA TYR A 212 5.27 12.93 -5.10
C TYR A 212 4.02 12.11 -5.45
N ALA A 213 3.95 10.84 -5.04
CA ALA A 213 2.76 10.01 -5.26
C ALA A 213 1.53 10.60 -4.57
N VAL A 214 1.66 10.99 -3.30
CA VAL A 214 0.57 11.62 -2.53
C VAL A 214 0.12 12.93 -3.17
N LYS A 215 1.06 13.78 -3.60
CA LYS A 215 0.75 15.05 -4.26
C LYS A 215 0.05 14.82 -5.61
N SER A 216 0.54 13.88 -6.40
CA SER A 216 -0.02 13.56 -7.73
C SER A 216 -1.46 13.06 -7.63
N ASP A 217 -1.76 12.20 -6.66
CA ASP A 217 -3.13 11.71 -6.41
C ASP A 217 -4.08 12.87 -6.02
N ARG A 218 -3.63 13.77 -5.13
CA ARG A 218 -4.41 14.95 -4.72
C ARG A 218 -4.68 15.88 -5.89
N GLU A 219 -3.69 16.11 -6.76
CA GLU A 219 -3.85 16.95 -7.95
C GLU A 219 -4.78 16.32 -8.97
N MET A 220 -4.68 15.02 -9.20
CA MET A 220 -5.57 14.28 -10.09
C MET A 220 -7.03 14.39 -9.62
N ARG A 221 -7.29 14.12 -8.34
CA ARG A 221 -8.64 14.25 -7.75
C ARG A 221 -9.18 15.66 -7.84
N ARG A 222 -8.36 16.69 -7.57
CA ARG A 222 -8.77 18.10 -7.75
C ARG A 222 -9.16 18.40 -9.19
N ARG A 223 -8.41 17.89 -10.18
CA ARG A 223 -8.73 18.06 -11.60
C ARG A 223 -10.03 17.36 -11.95
N GLU A 224 -10.26 16.14 -11.47
CA GLU A 224 -11.50 15.40 -11.69
C GLU A 224 -12.71 16.13 -11.10
N LEU A 225 -12.65 16.55 -9.83
CA LEU A 225 -13.70 17.35 -9.19
C LEU A 225 -14.01 18.62 -10.01
N SER A 226 -12.99 19.34 -10.45
CA SER A 226 -13.16 20.55 -11.26
C SER A 226 -13.80 20.29 -12.64
N ARG A 227 -13.64 19.07 -13.20
CA ARG A 227 -14.30 18.68 -14.46
C ARG A 227 -15.79 18.43 -14.27
N PHE A 228 -16.22 17.97 -13.09
CA PHE A 228 -17.63 17.71 -12.78
C PHE A 228 -18.36 18.94 -12.21
N GLU A 229 -17.69 19.75 -11.39
CA GLU A 229 -18.31 20.94 -10.79
C GLU A 229 -18.67 22.02 -11.82
N LYS A 230 -17.81 22.27 -12.80
CA LYS A 230 -18.06 23.28 -13.84
C LYS A 230 -19.37 23.06 -14.60
N PRO A 231 -19.63 21.88 -15.20
CA PRO A 231 -20.91 21.63 -15.86
C PRO A 231 -22.08 21.62 -14.88
N PHE A 232 -21.91 21.12 -13.65
CA PHE A 232 -22.99 21.10 -12.65
C PHE A 232 -23.43 22.51 -12.22
N VAL A 233 -22.48 23.41 -11.97
CA VAL A 233 -22.74 24.83 -11.68
C VAL A 233 -23.38 25.53 -12.87
N SER A 234 -22.94 25.24 -14.11
CA SER A 234 -23.57 25.77 -15.31
C SER A 234 -25.02 25.29 -15.49
N ILE A 235 -25.32 24.03 -15.18
CA ILE A 235 -26.68 23.49 -15.25
C ILE A 235 -27.58 24.14 -14.19
N LEU A 236 -27.11 24.25 -12.94
CA LEU A 236 -27.86 24.91 -11.87
C LEU A 236 -28.10 26.40 -12.18
N GLY A 237 -27.11 27.10 -12.72
CA GLY A 237 -27.24 28.48 -13.17
C GLY A 237 -28.28 28.62 -14.29
N GLY A 238 -28.30 27.69 -15.25
CA GLY A 238 -29.31 27.63 -16.31
C GLY A 238 -30.73 27.41 -15.77
N ILE A 239 -30.90 26.47 -14.84
CA ILE A 239 -32.20 26.20 -14.20
C ILE A 239 -32.71 27.45 -13.45
N ALA A 240 -31.84 28.13 -12.69
CA ALA A 240 -32.21 29.33 -11.96
C ALA A 240 -32.68 30.46 -12.90
N LEU A 241 -32.01 30.63 -14.05
CA LEU A 241 -32.36 31.63 -15.07
C LEU A 241 -33.73 31.34 -15.71
N VAL A 242 -34.02 30.06 -16.00
CA VAL A 242 -35.31 29.64 -16.53
C VAL A 242 -36.42 29.89 -15.51
N LEU A 243 -36.21 29.55 -14.24
CA LEU A 243 -37.19 29.81 -13.17
C LEU A 243 -37.46 31.32 -12.99
N LEU A 244 -36.42 32.15 -13.08
CA LEU A 244 -36.55 33.61 -13.05
C LEU A 244 -37.38 34.14 -14.23
N ALA A 245 -37.14 33.63 -15.44
CA ALA A 245 -37.91 34.01 -16.62
C ALA A 245 -39.39 33.60 -16.50
N ILE A 246 -39.67 32.39 -16.00
CA ILE A 246 -41.05 31.91 -15.76
C ILE A 246 -41.74 32.78 -14.71
N SER A 247 -41.05 33.12 -13.63
CA SER A 247 -41.59 33.98 -12.56
C SER A 247 -41.90 35.39 -13.08
N LEU A 248 -41.02 35.96 -13.90
CA LEU A 248 -41.24 37.28 -14.52
C LEU A 248 -42.42 37.25 -15.49
N LEU A 249 -42.55 36.22 -16.32
CA LEU A 249 -43.68 36.03 -17.23
C LEU A 249 -45.02 35.89 -16.47
N HIS A 250 -45.03 35.21 -15.33
CA HIS A 250 -46.22 35.11 -14.48
C HIS A 250 -46.65 36.44 -13.86
N SER A 251 -45.74 37.38 -13.61
CA SER A 251 -46.08 38.70 -13.05
C SER A 251 -46.70 39.69 -14.05
N PHE A 252 -46.75 39.35 -15.34
CA PHE A 252 -47.37 40.16 -16.40
C PHE A 252 -48.68 39.54 -16.95
N LEU A 253 -49.15 38.44 -16.36
CA LEU A 253 -50.44 37.79 -16.60
C LEU A 253 -51.38 38.06 -15.41
#